data_AF-A0A8T6PD14-F1
#
_entry.id   AF-A0A8T6PD14-F1
#
_cell.length_a   1.000
_cell.length_b   1.000
_cell.length_c   1.000
_cell.angle_alpha   90.00
_cell.angle_beta   90.00
_cell.angle_gamma   90.00
#
_symmetry.space_group_name_H-M   'P 1'
#
loop_
_entity.id
_entity.type
_entity.pdbx_description
1 polymer ?
#
loop_
_entity_poly.entity_id
_entity_poly.type
_entity_poly.pdbx_seq_one_letter_code
_entity_poly.pdbx_strand_id
1 'polypeptide(L)'
;MPYPYRYAPHAEVLGAAASATVNHLRRAEVLPSLEKHGLLDIQAEEWYPVDKFVHVFEEWYASHTSVMADLVSVGMAIIDNMVLPPNLDALATIDKLMLIGQLHDMQHRGGDPGGYKIELLDDYHIRYTEDTVYPDHMIYGYIYGIARRFLGRDH
;
A
#
# COMPACT_ATOMS: atom_id res chain seq x y z
N MET A 1 -7.02 -20.80 -1.82
CA MET A 1 -6.65 -20.23 -3.12
C MET A 1 -5.42 -19.38 -2.89
N PRO A 2 -4.36 -19.48 -3.72
CA PRO A 2 -3.33 -18.44 -3.70
C PRO A 2 -3.99 -17.10 -4.03
N TYR A 3 -3.71 -16.08 -3.24
CA TYR A 3 -4.24 -14.73 -3.44
C TYR A 3 -3.75 -14.22 -4.81
N PRO A 4 -4.60 -13.61 -5.65
CA PRO A 4 -4.28 -13.38 -7.05
C PRO A 4 -3.37 -12.15 -7.21
N TYR A 5 -2.09 -12.31 -6.89
CA TYR A 5 -1.13 -11.23 -7.12
C TYR A 5 -0.89 -11.03 -8.61
N ARG A 6 -0.92 -9.76 -9.02
CA ARG A 6 -0.38 -9.34 -10.32
C ARG A 6 1.12 -9.63 -10.34
N TYR A 7 1.59 -10.23 -11.44
CA TYR A 7 3.02 -10.39 -11.69
C TYR A 7 3.59 -9.10 -12.31
N ALA A 8 4.64 -8.54 -11.70
CA ALA A 8 5.27 -7.30 -12.14
C ALA A 8 6.80 -7.46 -12.27
N PRO A 9 7.27 -8.15 -13.32
CA PRO A 9 8.69 -8.40 -13.50
C PRO A 9 9.45 -7.07 -13.63
N HIS A 10 10.60 -7.00 -12.97
CA HIS A 10 11.49 -5.82 -12.97
C HIS A 10 10.91 -4.57 -12.30
N ALA A 11 9.72 -4.66 -11.69
CA ALA A 11 9.19 -3.57 -10.89
C ALA A 11 9.97 -3.46 -9.57
N GLU A 12 10.31 -2.24 -9.20
CA GLU A 12 10.99 -1.90 -7.97
C GLU A 12 10.18 -0.87 -7.18
N VAL A 13 10.31 -0.92 -5.86
CA VAL A 13 9.74 0.04 -4.92
C VAL A 13 10.85 0.75 -4.15
N LEU A 14 10.68 2.05 -3.92
CA LEU A 14 11.62 2.86 -3.14
C LEU A 14 11.64 2.38 -1.68
N GLY A 15 12.84 2.24 -1.12
CA GLY A 15 13.08 1.72 0.21
C GLY A 15 12.36 2.48 1.32
N ALA A 16 12.16 3.80 1.16
CA ALA A 16 11.38 4.62 2.09
C ALA A 16 9.92 4.13 2.20
N ALA A 17 9.28 3.85 1.05
CA ALA A 17 7.92 3.32 1.00
C ALA A 17 7.87 1.86 1.49
N ALA A 18 8.82 1.04 1.04
CA ALA A 18 8.94 -0.35 1.47
C ALA A 18 9.14 -0.50 2.99
N SER A 19 9.96 0.36 3.60
CA SER A 19 10.23 0.36 5.04
C SER A 19 8.97 0.70 5.84
N ALA A 20 8.16 1.65 5.38
CA ALA A 20 6.90 2.01 6.02
C ALA A 20 5.97 0.80 6.08
N THR A 21 5.78 0.10 4.96
CA THR A 21 4.99 -1.12 4.90
C THR A 21 5.56 -2.21 5.79
N VAL A 22 6.86 -2.52 5.67
CA VAL A 22 7.50 -3.60 6.44
C VAL A 22 7.46 -3.34 7.94
N ASN A 23 7.64 -2.11 8.40
CA ASN A 23 7.56 -1.79 9.83
C ASN A 23 6.18 -2.11 10.43
N HIS A 24 5.11 -1.97 9.66
CA HIS A 24 3.76 -2.36 10.08
C HIS A 24 3.49 -3.87 9.93
N LEU A 25 4.30 -4.58 9.14
CA LEU A 25 4.28 -6.04 8.98
C LEU A 25 5.13 -6.81 9.99
N ARG A 26 6.04 -6.15 10.74
CA ARG A 26 7.00 -6.77 11.68
C ARG A 26 6.31 -7.42 12.89
N ARG A 27 5.61 -8.52 12.63
CA ARG A 27 4.99 -9.42 13.59
C ARG A 27 5.79 -10.70 13.64
N ALA A 28 5.77 -11.39 14.78
CA ALA A 28 6.57 -12.60 15.01
C ALA A 28 6.39 -13.67 13.91
N GLU A 29 5.17 -13.76 13.37
CA GLU A 29 4.79 -14.70 12.30
C GLU A 29 5.33 -14.33 10.91
N VAL A 30 5.56 -13.05 10.62
CA VAL A 30 6.02 -12.58 9.29
C VAL A 30 7.55 -12.43 9.25
N LEU A 31 8.20 -12.25 10.40
CA LEU A 31 9.64 -12.06 10.51
C LEU A 31 10.49 -13.11 9.77
N PRO A 32 10.20 -14.43 9.85
CA PRO A 32 10.97 -15.42 9.09
C PRO A 32 10.91 -15.21 7.58
N SER A 33 9.76 -14.75 7.07
CA SER A 33 9.57 -14.45 5.65
C SER A 33 10.33 -13.18 5.24
N LEU A 34 10.24 -12.13 6.06
CA LEU A 34 11.02 -10.90 5.86
C LEU A 34 12.53 -11.17 5.83
N GLU A 35 13.03 -12.03 6.72
CA GLU A 35 14.44 -12.45 6.73
C GLU A 35 14.82 -13.22 5.47
N LYS A 36 14.01 -14.23 5.11
CA LYS A 36 14.21 -15.06 3.91
C LYS A 36 14.36 -14.22 2.63
N HIS A 37 13.61 -13.13 2.52
CA HIS A 37 13.62 -12.24 1.35
C HIS A 37 14.56 -11.03 1.48
N GLY A 38 15.30 -10.91 2.59
CA GLY A 38 16.29 -9.86 2.82
C GLY A 38 15.67 -8.48 3.07
N LEU A 39 14.57 -8.43 3.83
CA LEU A 39 13.76 -7.23 4.09
C LEU A 39 13.86 -6.74 5.56
N LEU A 40 14.84 -7.22 6.33
CA LEU A 40 15.04 -6.79 7.71
C LEU A 40 15.77 -5.44 7.86
N ASP A 41 16.51 -5.01 6.84
CA ASP A 41 17.32 -3.78 6.87
C ASP A 41 17.20 -3.00 5.55
N ILE A 42 16.01 -2.45 5.32
CA ILE A 42 15.69 -1.70 4.10
C ILE A 42 16.28 -0.29 4.21
N GLN A 43 17.08 0.10 3.23
CA GLN A 43 17.66 1.44 3.13
C GLN A 43 16.71 2.37 2.38
N ALA A 44 16.41 3.53 2.95
CA ALA A 44 15.36 4.43 2.45
C ALA A 44 15.56 4.91 1.00
N GLU A 45 16.82 5.11 0.58
CA GLU A 45 17.18 5.67 -0.73
C GLU A 45 17.42 4.60 -1.81
N GLU A 46 17.41 3.32 -1.43
CA GLU A 46 17.60 2.21 -2.36
C GLU A 46 16.30 1.72 -2.97
N TRP A 47 16.40 0.92 -4.03
CA TRP A 47 15.26 0.36 -4.74
C TRP A 47 15.27 -1.15 -4.60
N TYR A 48 14.09 -1.72 -4.35
CA TYR A 48 13.93 -3.13 -4.02
C TYR A 48 12.94 -3.79 -4.98
N PRO A 49 13.22 -4.99 -5.50
CA PRO A 49 12.27 -5.72 -6.33
C PRO A 49 10.95 -5.96 -5.61
N VAL A 50 9.85 -5.60 -6.25
CA VAL A 50 8.49 -5.73 -5.70
C VAL A 50 8.15 -7.20 -5.38
N ASP A 51 8.64 -8.14 -6.19
CA ASP A 51 8.43 -9.58 -6.01
C ASP A 51 8.82 -10.09 -4.61
N LYS A 52 9.85 -9.48 -3.98
CA LYS A 52 10.25 -9.84 -2.61
C LYS A 52 9.13 -9.61 -1.60
N PHE A 53 8.39 -8.52 -1.76
CA PHE A 53 7.29 -8.16 -0.87
C PHE A 53 6.05 -8.99 -1.18
N VAL A 54 5.77 -9.24 -2.47
CA VAL A 54 4.68 -10.12 -2.91
C VAL A 54 4.83 -11.51 -2.27
N HIS A 55 6.02 -12.11 -2.32
CA HIS A 55 6.26 -13.39 -1.69
C HIS A 55 6.07 -13.38 -0.17
N VAL A 56 6.39 -12.28 0.52
CA VAL A 56 6.09 -12.15 1.95
C VAL A 56 4.58 -12.16 2.19
N PHE A 57 3.80 -11.44 1.39
CA PHE A 57 2.35 -11.45 1.53
C PHE A 57 1.74 -12.81 1.17
N GLU A 58 2.25 -13.50 0.15
CA GLU A 58 1.87 -14.88 -0.20
C GLU A 58 2.10 -15.85 0.97
N GLU A 59 3.30 -15.80 1.56
CA GLU A 59 3.66 -16.66 2.70
C GLU A 59 2.82 -16.33 3.93
N TRP A 60 2.56 -15.04 4.19
CA TRP A 60 1.70 -14.63 5.30
C TRP A 60 0.27 -15.13 5.12
N TYR A 61 -0.30 -15.00 3.91
CA TYR A 61 -1.63 -15.55 3.59
C TYR A 61 -1.74 -17.06 3.80
N ALA A 62 -0.66 -17.80 3.55
CA ALA A 62 -0.63 -19.23 3.78
C ALA A 62 -0.53 -19.63 5.27
N SER A 63 -0.18 -18.69 6.15
CA SER A 63 0.17 -18.99 7.55
C SER A 63 -1.01 -19.12 8.51
N HIS A 64 -2.09 -18.36 8.32
CA HIS A 64 -3.27 -18.41 9.20
C HIS A 64 -4.54 -17.81 8.57
N THR A 65 -5.67 -17.90 9.28
CA THR A 65 -7.01 -17.51 8.77
C THR A 65 -7.38 -16.04 8.96
N SER A 66 -6.63 -15.25 9.76
CA SER A 66 -7.00 -13.86 10.09
C SER A 66 -6.23 -12.79 9.30
N VAL A 67 -5.41 -13.20 8.33
CA VAL A 67 -4.51 -12.32 7.55
C VAL A 67 -5.25 -11.16 6.87
N MET A 68 -6.50 -11.36 6.46
CA MET A 68 -7.32 -10.33 5.82
C MET A 68 -7.50 -9.10 6.73
N ALA A 69 -7.89 -9.30 7.99
CA ALA A 69 -8.09 -8.21 8.95
C ALA A 69 -6.76 -7.54 9.36
N ASP A 70 -5.69 -8.34 9.38
CA ASP A 70 -4.35 -7.83 9.67
C ASP A 70 -3.84 -6.92 8.56
N LEU A 71 -4.06 -7.29 7.29
CA LEU A 71 -3.70 -6.46 6.14
C LEU A 71 -4.49 -5.16 6.09
N VAL A 72 -5.79 -5.19 6.39
CA VAL A 72 -6.59 -3.96 6.54
C VAL A 72 -5.96 -3.05 7.60
N SER A 73 -5.59 -3.61 8.76
CA SER A 73 -4.97 -2.85 9.85
C SER A 73 -3.61 -2.26 9.46
N VAL A 74 -2.81 -3.00 8.68
CA VAL A 74 -1.53 -2.53 8.12
C VAL A 74 -1.76 -1.34 7.19
N GLY A 75 -2.70 -1.46 6.24
CA GLY A 75 -3.04 -0.38 5.31
C GLY A 75 -3.47 0.91 6.02
N MET A 76 -4.29 0.78 7.07
CA MET A 76 -4.70 1.91 7.90
C MET A 76 -3.51 2.56 8.63
N ALA A 77 -2.61 1.74 9.19
CA ALA A 77 -1.45 2.23 9.92
C ALA A 77 -0.46 2.98 9.03
N ILE A 78 -0.26 2.54 7.79
CA ILE A 78 0.57 3.24 6.80
C ILE A 78 0.05 4.67 6.61
N ILE A 79 -1.26 4.83 6.41
CA ILE A 79 -1.87 6.15 6.23
C ILE A 79 -1.80 7.00 7.49
N ASP A 80 -2.02 6.43 8.67
CA ASP A 80 -1.96 7.20 9.93
C ASP A 80 -0.57 7.81 10.16
N ASN A 81 0.48 7.12 9.70
CA ASN A 81 1.88 7.54 9.87
C ASN A 81 2.46 8.25 8.64
N MET A 82 1.69 8.38 7.55
CA MET A 82 2.15 9.05 6.34
C MET A 82 2.40 10.54 6.62
N VAL A 83 3.61 11.00 6.31
CA VAL A 83 3.94 12.42 6.29
C VAL A 83 3.35 13.03 5.03
N LEU A 84 2.49 14.01 5.20
CA LEU A 84 1.82 14.66 4.08
C LEU A 84 2.70 15.77 3.50
N PRO A 85 2.75 15.92 2.16
CA PRO A 85 3.33 17.10 1.55
C PRO A 85 2.68 18.37 2.12
N PRO A 86 3.46 19.46 2.27
CA PRO A 86 2.89 20.75 2.61
C PRO A 86 1.81 21.12 1.59
N ASN A 87 0.71 21.70 2.07
CA ASN A 87 -0.50 22.08 1.30
C ASN A 87 -1.45 20.94 0.92
N LEU A 88 -1.18 19.69 1.29
CA LEU A 88 -2.13 18.60 1.01
C LEU A 88 -3.48 18.84 1.70
N ASP A 89 -3.47 19.43 2.90
CA ASP A 89 -4.69 19.73 3.66
C ASP A 89 -5.61 20.74 2.95
N ALA A 90 -5.03 21.64 2.14
CA ALA A 90 -5.78 22.67 1.41
C ALA A 90 -6.44 22.15 0.12
N LEU A 91 -6.12 20.93 -0.31
CA LEU A 91 -6.73 20.29 -1.47
C LEU A 91 -8.14 19.77 -1.17
N ALA A 92 -9.02 19.78 -2.16
CA ALA A 92 -10.31 19.10 -2.08
C ALA A 92 -10.08 17.59 -1.89
N THR A 93 -11.04 16.88 -1.30
CA THR A 93 -10.81 15.47 -0.96
C THR A 93 -10.59 14.58 -2.17
N ILE A 94 -11.22 14.89 -3.30
CA ILE A 94 -10.96 14.17 -4.55
C ILE A 94 -9.53 14.37 -5.04
N ASP A 95 -8.96 15.58 -4.91
CA ASP A 95 -7.58 15.86 -5.29
C ASP A 95 -6.59 15.14 -4.37
N LYS A 96 -6.91 15.03 -3.07
CA LYS A 96 -6.13 14.23 -2.12
C LYS A 96 -6.10 12.76 -2.53
N LEU A 97 -7.25 12.21 -2.91
CA LEU A 97 -7.37 10.84 -3.40
C LEU A 97 -6.59 10.64 -4.70
N MET A 98 -6.67 11.57 -5.66
CA MET A 98 -5.89 11.47 -6.90
C MET A 98 -4.37 11.57 -6.68
N LEU A 99 -3.93 12.45 -5.77
CA LEU A 99 -2.50 12.60 -5.46
C LEU A 99 -1.88 11.29 -4.98
N ILE A 100 -2.65 10.46 -4.30
CA ILE A 100 -2.19 9.17 -3.79
C ILE A 100 -1.87 8.19 -4.92
N GLY A 101 -2.64 8.21 -6.01
CA GLY A 101 -2.28 7.49 -7.24
C GLY A 101 -0.91 7.94 -7.76
N GLN A 102 -0.65 9.25 -7.74
CA GLN A 102 0.63 9.81 -8.16
C GLN A 102 1.77 9.45 -7.19
N LEU A 103 1.51 9.45 -5.87
CA LEU A 103 2.49 9.04 -4.87
C LEU A 103 2.90 7.58 -5.04
N HIS A 104 1.96 6.70 -5.37
CA HIS A 104 2.27 5.32 -5.74
C HIS A 104 3.25 5.27 -6.91
N ASP A 105 2.96 6.00 -7.99
CA ASP A 105 3.82 5.99 -9.18
C ASP A 105 5.21 6.58 -8.91
N MET A 106 5.31 7.58 -8.03
CA MET A 106 6.59 8.15 -7.59
C MET A 106 7.43 7.19 -6.74
N GLN A 107 6.79 6.23 -6.09
CA GLN A 107 7.44 5.24 -5.22
C GLN A 107 7.84 3.98 -5.97
N HIS A 108 7.50 3.86 -7.26
CA HIS A 108 7.84 2.70 -8.07
C HIS A 108 8.61 3.10 -9.32
N ARG A 109 9.42 2.17 -9.82
CA ARG A 109 10.09 2.30 -11.11
C ARG A 109 10.38 0.93 -11.69
N GLY A 110 10.67 0.91 -12.99
CA GLY A 110 10.89 -0.34 -13.71
C GLY A 110 9.62 -1.20 -13.76
N GLY A 111 9.56 -2.12 -14.72
CA GLY A 111 8.38 -2.99 -14.89
C GLY A 111 7.05 -2.23 -14.92
N ASP A 112 5.99 -2.93 -14.52
CA ASP A 112 4.66 -2.37 -14.33
C ASP A 112 4.08 -2.90 -13.00
N PRO A 113 4.21 -2.15 -11.88
CA PRO A 113 3.66 -2.54 -10.58
C PRO A 113 2.13 -2.42 -10.51
N GLY A 114 1.49 -2.00 -11.61
CA GLY A 114 0.12 -1.58 -11.64
C GLY A 114 -0.05 -0.16 -11.12
N GLY A 115 -1.29 0.17 -10.74
CA GLY A 115 -1.59 1.47 -10.17
C GLY A 115 -3.05 1.62 -9.81
N TYR A 116 -3.44 2.87 -9.59
CA TYR A 116 -4.78 3.24 -9.16
C TYR A 116 -5.44 4.14 -10.19
N LYS A 117 -6.69 3.84 -10.52
CA LYS A 117 -7.56 4.72 -11.30
C LYS A 117 -8.73 5.17 -10.42
N ILE A 118 -8.89 6.48 -10.32
CA ILE A 118 -9.92 7.11 -9.49
C ILE A 118 -10.83 7.94 -10.39
N GLU A 119 -12.12 7.65 -10.35
CA GLU A 119 -13.14 8.35 -11.14
C GLU A 119 -14.19 8.94 -10.19
N LEU A 120 -14.50 10.22 -10.33
CA LEU A 120 -15.68 10.82 -9.69
C LEU A 120 -16.91 10.44 -10.51
N LEU A 121 -17.86 9.74 -9.89
CA LEU A 121 -19.12 9.35 -10.55
C LEU A 121 -20.19 10.43 -10.36
N ASP A 122 -20.23 11.02 -9.16
CA ASP A 122 -21.05 12.17 -8.78
C ASP A 122 -20.49 12.79 -7.48
N ASP A 123 -21.20 13.76 -6.90
CA ASP A 123 -20.78 14.51 -5.70
C ASP A 123 -20.46 13.64 -4.47
N TYR A 124 -20.99 12.42 -4.39
CA TYR A 124 -20.87 11.54 -3.22
C TYR A 124 -20.29 10.16 -3.54
N HIS A 125 -20.05 9.86 -4.82
CA HIS A 125 -19.59 8.54 -5.25
C HIS A 125 -18.29 8.64 -6.06
N ILE A 126 -17.30 7.87 -5.63
CA ILE A 126 -16.06 7.64 -6.36
C ILE A 126 -15.98 6.17 -6.76
N ARG A 127 -15.41 5.90 -7.94
CA ARG A 127 -14.92 4.58 -8.30
C ARG A 127 -13.41 4.56 -8.11
N TYR A 128 -12.96 3.65 -7.26
CA TYR A 128 -11.55 3.33 -7.09
C TYR A 128 -11.30 1.98 -7.75
N THR A 129 -10.46 1.94 -8.77
CA THR A 129 -10.04 0.72 -9.43
C THR A 129 -8.54 0.56 -9.19
N GLU A 130 -8.17 -0.60 -8.66
CA GLU A 130 -6.79 -0.96 -8.41
C GLU A 130 -6.43 -2.18 -9.25
N ASP A 131 -5.21 -2.21 -9.74
CA ASP A 131 -4.63 -3.32 -10.48
C ASP A 131 -3.18 -3.50 -10.05
N THR A 132 -2.93 -3.38 -8.75
CA THR A 132 -1.57 -3.38 -8.20
C THR A 132 -1.10 -4.78 -7.84
N VAL A 133 0.20 -4.92 -7.60
CA VAL A 133 0.83 -6.13 -7.04
C VAL A 133 0.49 -6.39 -5.56
N TYR A 134 -0.20 -5.47 -4.90
CA TYR A 134 -0.38 -5.48 -3.45
C TYR A 134 -1.71 -6.12 -3.04
N PRO A 135 -1.85 -6.65 -1.82
CA PRO A 135 -3.10 -7.27 -1.39
C PRO A 135 -4.28 -6.26 -1.34
N ASP A 136 -5.42 -6.61 -1.94
CA ASP A 136 -6.63 -5.74 -1.97
C ASP A 136 -7.07 -5.36 -0.55
N HIS A 137 -6.91 -6.25 0.43
CA HIS A 137 -7.27 -5.97 1.83
C HIS A 137 -6.39 -4.88 2.45
N MET A 138 -5.11 -4.85 2.08
CA MET A 138 -4.21 -3.78 2.49
C MET A 138 -4.59 -2.46 1.81
N ILE A 139 -4.90 -2.51 0.52
CA ILE A 139 -5.35 -1.35 -0.25
C ILE A 139 -6.68 -0.81 0.28
N TYR A 140 -7.61 -1.69 0.67
CA TYR A 140 -8.85 -1.31 1.33
C TYR A 140 -8.58 -0.56 2.64
N GLY A 141 -7.69 -1.09 3.49
CA GLY A 141 -7.28 -0.41 4.72
C GLY A 141 -6.64 0.95 4.46
N TYR A 142 -5.87 1.06 3.38
CA TYR A 142 -5.27 2.30 2.92
C TYR A 142 -6.33 3.32 2.49
N ILE A 143 -7.27 2.94 1.60
CA ILE A 143 -8.40 3.81 1.18
C ILE A 143 -9.25 4.22 2.38
N TYR A 144 -9.57 3.30 3.28
CA TYR A 144 -10.30 3.59 4.51
C TYR A 144 -9.55 4.56 5.42
N GLY A 145 -8.24 4.39 5.57
CA GLY A 145 -7.37 5.29 6.33
C GLY A 145 -7.42 6.71 5.76
N ILE A 146 -7.37 6.85 4.43
CA ILE A 146 -7.46 8.14 3.74
C ILE A 146 -8.83 8.76 3.97
N ALA A 147 -9.89 8.00 3.74
CA ALA A 147 -11.26 8.42 3.98
C ALA A 147 -11.41 8.93 5.43
N ARG A 148 -10.97 8.14 6.41
CA ARG A 148 -11.03 8.53 7.82
C ARG A 148 -10.21 9.77 8.15
N ARG A 149 -9.01 9.91 7.56
CA ARG A 149 -8.07 11.02 7.83
C ARG A 149 -8.49 12.32 7.15
N PHE A 150 -9.11 12.25 5.97
CA PHE A 150 -9.38 13.42 5.12
C PHE A 150 -10.84 13.70 4.81
N LEU A 151 -11.73 12.70 4.83
CA LEU A 151 -13.18 12.89 4.71
C LEU A 151 -13.81 13.24 6.08
N GLY A 152 -13.12 14.05 6.87
CA GLY A 152 -13.60 14.48 8.18
C GLY A 152 -14.88 15.31 8.06
N ARG A 153 -16.02 14.66 8.35
CA ARG A 153 -17.32 15.21 8.81
C ARG A 153 -17.56 16.66 8.40
N ASP A 154 -17.98 16.88 7.17
CA ASP A 154 -18.65 18.13 6.83
C ASP A 154 -19.87 18.29 7.76
N HIS A 155 -19.74 19.19 8.74
CA HIS A 155 -20.83 19.80 9.49
C HIS A 155 -20.92 21.26 9.06
#